data_AF-A0A7G9FSQ1-F1
#
_entry.id   AF-A0A7G9FSQ1-F1
#
_cell.length_a   1.000
_cell.length_b   1.000
_cell.length_c   1.000
_cell.angle_alpha   90.00
_cell.angle_beta   90.00
_cell.angle_gamma   90.00
#
_symmetry.space_group_name_H-M   'P 1'
#
loop_
_entity.id
_entity.type
_entity.pdbx_description
1 polymer ?
#
loop_
_entity_poly.entity_id
_entity_poly.type
_entity_poly.pdbx_seq_one_letter_code
_entity_poly.pdbx_strand_id
1 'polypeptide(L)'
;MKKNTKHILFFILFILLLLLFLLLAGYQCPLRFFLGIPCPFCGMTRAFLCVLEGDLAKSFYFHPLWPIVLGIFIIFPLWKFRLLHLSDKWIDHGAFAIGILFLLCFIIRHVTHSPIVQIDFTKGFFHFFSYMNT
;
A
#
# COMPACT_ATOMS: atom_id res chain seq x y z
N MET A 1 -5.70 39.67 1.52
CA MET A 1 -5.56 38.37 0.80
C MET A 1 -6.52 37.32 1.39
N LYS A 2 -7.82 37.36 1.06
CA LYS A 2 -8.90 36.62 1.78
C LYS A 2 -9.62 35.55 0.92
N LYS A 3 -9.02 35.12 -0.19
CA LYS A 3 -9.71 34.37 -1.27
C LYS A 3 -9.58 32.83 -1.21
N ASN A 4 -8.71 32.27 -0.38
CA ASN A 4 -8.45 30.81 -0.38
C ASN A 4 -9.07 30.01 0.78
N THR A 5 -9.60 30.66 1.83
CA THR A 5 -10.09 29.92 3.01
C THR A 5 -11.31 29.05 2.69
N LYS A 6 -12.21 29.50 1.78
CA LYS A 6 -13.38 28.72 1.36
C LYS A 6 -13.00 27.47 0.55
N HIS A 7 -12.02 27.58 -0.34
CA HIS A 7 -11.51 26.44 -1.11
C HIS A 7 -10.79 25.43 -0.22
N ILE A 8 -10.01 25.92 0.74
CA ILE A 8 -9.36 25.08 1.75
C ILE A 8 -10.40 24.35 2.60
N LEU A 9 -11.43 25.07 3.09
CA LEU A 9 -12.52 24.44 3.86
C LEU A 9 -13.27 23.38 3.04
N PHE A 10 -13.54 23.66 1.77
CA PHE A 10 -14.20 22.72 0.88
C PHE A 10 -13.34 21.46 0.65
N PHE A 11 -12.03 21.62 0.43
CA PHE A 11 -11.10 20.50 0.31
C PHE A 11 -11.03 19.68 1.59
N ILE A 12 -10.95 20.33 2.74
CA ILE A 12 -10.93 19.66 4.05
C ILE A 12 -12.23 18.87 4.27
N LEU A 13 -13.38 19.48 3.96
CA LEU A 13 -14.69 18.83 4.08
C LEU A 13 -14.82 17.63 3.13
N PHE A 14 -14.34 17.77 1.88
CA PHE A 14 -14.32 16.69 0.90
C PHE A 14 -13.43 15.53 1.35
N ILE A 15 -12.25 15.82 1.89
CA ILE A 15 -11.35 14.80 2.45
C ILE A 15 -11.99 14.12 3.66
N LEU A 16 -12.62 14.86 4.56
CA LEU A 16 -13.34 14.31 5.72
C LEU A 16 -14.49 13.39 5.29
N LEU A 17 -15.30 13.80 4.31
CA LEU A 17 -16.38 12.99 3.74
C LEU A 17 -15.84 11.73 3.06
N LEU A 18 -14.74 11.84 2.31
CA LEU A 18 -14.08 10.71 1.67
C LEU A 18 -13.54 9.73 2.73
N LEU A 19 -12.87 10.23 3.77
CA LEU A 19 -12.35 9.42 4.86
C LEU A 19 -13.47 8.72 5.64
N LEU A 20 -14.57 9.42 5.89
CA LEU A 20 -15.76 8.85 6.55
C LEU A 20 -16.40 7.77 5.67
N PHE A 21 -16.53 8.01 4.37
CA PHE A 21 -17.03 7.01 3.41
C PHE A 21 -16.12 5.78 3.36
N LEU A 22 -14.80 5.98 3.31
CA LEU A 22 -13.81 4.91 3.33
C LEU A 22 -13.84 4.11 4.64
N LEU A 23 -14.12 4.78 5.76
CA LEU A 23 -14.27 4.16 7.08
C LEU A 23 -15.57 3.33 7.15
N LEU A 24 -16.69 3.88 6.69
CA LEU A 24 -18.00 3.23 6.67
C LEU A 24 -18.08 2.08 5.66
N ALA A 25 -17.42 2.21 4.50
CA ALA A 25 -17.34 1.17 3.48
C ALA A 25 -16.36 0.04 3.85
N GLY A 26 -15.70 0.12 5.01
CA GLY A 26 -14.75 -0.88 5.48
C GLY A 26 -13.54 -0.98 4.55
N TYR A 27 -12.73 0.08 4.49
CA TYR A 27 -11.55 0.25 3.62
C TYR A 27 -10.90 -1.07 3.16
N GLN A 28 -11.32 -1.53 2.00
CA GLN A 28 -10.63 -2.58 1.25
C GLN A 28 -9.80 -1.86 0.17
N CYS A 29 -8.56 -2.32 -0.04
CA CYS A 29 -7.66 -1.74 -1.04
C CYS A 29 -8.42 -1.44 -2.34
N PRO A 30 -8.42 -0.20 -2.86
CA PRO A 30 -9.26 0.18 -4.00
C PRO A 30 -8.97 -0.70 -5.23
N LEU A 31 -7.71 -1.14 -5.42
CA LEU A 31 -7.36 -2.11 -6.46
C LEU A 31 -8.05 -3.47 -6.26
N ARG A 32 -8.14 -3.95 -5.01
CA ARG A 32 -8.87 -5.19 -4.69
C ARG A 32 -10.39 -5.01 -4.85
N PHE A 33 -10.92 -3.84 -4.52
CA PHE A 33 -12.35 -3.53 -4.64
C PHE A 33 -12.81 -3.38 -6.10
N PHE A 34 -12.02 -2.68 -6.94
CA PHE A 34 -12.38 -2.48 -8.34
C PHE A 34 -12.00 -3.67 -9.22
N LEU A 35 -10.80 -4.24 -9.05
CA LEU A 35 -10.28 -5.29 -9.95
C LEU A 35 -10.32 -6.70 -9.36
N GLY A 36 -10.52 -6.87 -8.04
CA GLY A 36 -10.38 -8.18 -7.38
C GLY A 36 -8.93 -8.67 -7.26
N ILE A 37 -7.96 -7.91 -7.78
CA ILE A 37 -6.55 -8.33 -7.89
C ILE A 37 -5.75 -7.78 -6.71
N PRO A 38 -5.05 -8.65 -5.94
CA PRO A 38 -4.10 -8.20 -4.94
C PRO A 38 -2.84 -7.62 -5.60
N CYS A 39 -2.31 -6.51 -5.07
CA CYS A 39 -1.08 -5.87 -5.56
C CYS A 39 0.19 -6.42 -4.86
N PRO A 40 1.41 -6.21 -5.39
CA PRO A 40 2.65 -6.66 -4.73
C PRO A 40 2.88 -6.03 -3.35
N PHE A 41 2.17 -4.95 -3.02
CA PHE A 41 2.22 -4.29 -1.71
C PHE A 41 1.09 -4.73 -0.75
N CYS A 42 0.29 -5.73 -1.13
CA CYS A 42 -0.84 -6.16 -0.30
C CYS A 42 -0.37 -6.70 1.05
N GLY A 43 -0.90 -6.13 2.14
CA GLY A 43 -0.50 -6.46 3.50
C GLY A 43 0.55 -5.51 4.12
N MET A 44 1.11 -4.57 3.35
CA MET A 44 2.14 -3.63 3.85
C MET A 44 1.63 -2.76 5.02
N THR A 45 0.45 -2.14 4.87
CA THR A 45 -0.14 -1.31 5.93
C THR A 45 -0.40 -2.12 7.20
N ARG A 46 -0.87 -3.36 7.08
CA ARG A 46 -1.12 -4.26 8.22
C ARG A 46 0.19 -4.67 8.89
N ALA A 47 1.23 -4.93 8.10
CA ALA A 47 2.56 -5.21 8.64
C ALA A 47 3.07 -4.03 9.49
N PHE A 48 2.94 -2.79 9.01
CA PHE A 48 3.32 -1.62 9.80
C PHE A 48 2.47 -1.39 11.04
N LEU A 49 1.15 -1.64 10.98
CA LEU A 49 0.30 -1.60 12.18
C LEU A 49 0.78 -2.58 13.24
N CYS A 50 1.12 -3.82 12.86
CA CYS A 50 1.68 -4.80 13.80
C CYS A 50 3.05 -4.38 14.36
N VAL A 51 3.90 -3.71 13.56
CA VAL A 51 5.16 -3.13 14.06
C VAL A 51 4.88 -2.07 15.13
N LEU A 52 3.89 -1.21 14.91
CA LEU A 52 3.49 -0.18 15.88
C LEU A 52 2.87 -0.78 17.15
N GLU A 53 2.19 -1.93 17.03
CA GLU A 53 1.66 -2.72 18.15
C GLU A 53 2.76 -3.54 18.87
N GLY A 54 3.99 -3.58 18.34
CA GLY A 54 5.12 -4.34 18.88
C GLY A 54 5.13 -5.83 18.50
N ASP A 55 4.20 -6.28 17.66
CA ASP A 55 4.11 -7.66 17.19
C ASP A 55 4.88 -7.85 15.87
N LEU A 56 6.19 -8.08 16.01
CA LEU A 56 7.07 -8.33 14.88
C LEU A 56 6.76 -9.65 14.17
N ALA A 57 6.28 -10.67 14.89
CA ALA A 57 5.96 -11.96 14.28
C ALA A 57 4.78 -11.80 13.30
N LYS A 58 3.72 -11.09 13.70
CA LYS A 58 2.60 -10.79 12.82
C LYS A 58 2.98 -9.83 11.70
N SER A 59 3.92 -8.90 11.91
CA SER A 59 4.33 -7.99 10.83
C SER A 59 5.00 -8.74 9.67
N PHE A 60 5.89 -9.69 9.96
CA PHE A 60 6.48 -10.57 8.94
C PHE A 60 5.45 -11.48 8.29
N TYR A 61 4.47 -11.96 9.06
CA TYR A 61 3.33 -12.71 8.51
C TYR A 61 2.56 -11.88 7.48
N PHE A 62 2.30 -10.59 7.76
CA PHE A 62 1.55 -9.71 6.87
C PHE A 62 2.33 -9.27 5.63
N HIS A 63 3.60 -8.91 5.73
CA HIS A 63 4.43 -8.59 4.57
C HIS A 63 5.92 -8.73 4.88
N PRO A 64 6.63 -9.76 4.39
CA PRO A 64 8.02 -10.01 4.80
C PRO A 64 8.99 -8.89 4.41
N LEU A 65 8.69 -8.13 3.36
CA LEU A 65 9.51 -6.98 2.90
C LEU A 65 9.23 -5.65 3.63
N TRP A 66 8.44 -5.65 4.72
CA TRP A 66 8.16 -4.43 5.49
C TRP A 66 9.43 -3.70 6.00
N PRO A 67 10.51 -4.38 6.44
CA PRO A 67 11.70 -3.68 6.93
C PRO A 67 12.43 -2.91 5.83
N ILE A 68 12.39 -3.43 4.60
CA ILE A 68 13.02 -2.79 3.44
C ILE A 68 12.33 -1.47 3.14
N VAL A 69 10.99 -1.46 3.16
CA VAL A 69 10.22 -0.23 2.95
C VAL A 69 10.49 0.78 4.06
N LEU A 70 10.54 0.32 5.32
CA LEU A 70 10.90 1.20 6.44
C LEU A 70 12.30 1.81 6.24
N GLY A 71 13.27 1.00 5.83
CA GLY A 71 14.62 1.44 5.52
C GLY A 71 14.64 2.50 4.41
N ILE A 72 13.88 2.32 3.33
CA ILE A 72 13.75 3.31 2.26
C ILE A 72 13.20 4.64 2.79
N PHE A 73 12.14 4.59 3.62
CA PHE A 73 11.55 5.79 4.21
C PHE A 73 12.52 6.58 5.10
N ILE A 74 13.52 5.90 5.70
CA ILE A 74 14.54 6.53 6.54
C ILE A 74 15.74 6.99 5.70
N ILE A 75 16.25 6.14 4.80
CA ILE A 75 17.46 6.39 4.01
C ILE A 75 17.21 7.48 2.95
N PHE A 76 16.03 7.50 2.32
CA PHE A 76 15.72 8.46 1.26
C PHE A 76 15.79 9.93 1.71
N PRO A 77 15.17 10.34 2.84
CA PRO A 77 15.38 11.68 3.39
C PRO A 77 16.84 11.95 3.75
N LEU A 78 17.53 11.01 4.41
CA LEU A 78 18.92 11.20 4.84
C LEU A 78 19.87 11.44 3.66
N TRP A 79 19.66 10.70 2.55
CA TRP A 79 20.38 10.95 1.30
C TRP A 79 19.99 12.29 0.67
N LYS A 80 18.68 12.60 0.61
CA LYS A 80 18.18 13.85 0.01
C LYS A 80 18.68 15.10 0.74
N PHE A 81 18.76 15.05 2.07
CA PHE A 81 19.32 16.10 2.92
C PHE A 81 20.86 16.07 2.98
N ARG A 82 21.50 15.24 2.16
CA ARG A 82 22.97 15.11 2.05
C ARG A 82 23.66 14.75 3.37
N LEU A 83 22.92 14.10 4.29
CA LEU A 83 23.48 13.54 5.53
C LEU A 83 24.19 12.20 5.27
N LEU A 84 23.83 11.53 4.16
CA LEU A 84 24.52 10.35 3.66
C LEU A 84 25.01 10.61 2.24
N HIS A 85 26.32 10.49 2.03
CA HIS A 85 26.94 10.50 0.70
C HIS A 85 26.84 9.11 0.07
N LEU A 86 25.70 8.80 -0.56
CA LEU A 86 25.58 7.63 -1.44
C LEU A 86 25.81 8.05 -2.90
N SER A 87 26.44 7.17 -3.67
CA SER A 87 26.56 7.36 -5.11
C SER A 87 25.23 7.06 -5.80
N ASP A 88 24.86 7.90 -6.76
CA ASP A 88 23.60 7.77 -7.51
C ASP A 88 23.46 6.39 -8.18
N LYS A 89 24.58 5.80 -8.62
CA LYS A 89 24.61 4.47 -9.24
C LYS A 89 24.15 3.37 -8.30
N TRP A 90 24.52 3.42 -7.02
CA TRP A 90 24.13 2.41 -6.03
C TRP A 90 22.64 2.50 -5.67
N ILE A 91 22.08 3.71 -5.72
CA ILE A 91 20.65 3.93 -5.46
C ILE A 91 19.82 3.33 -6.58
N ASP A 92 20.20 3.55 -7.84
CA ASP A 92 19.47 3.01 -8.99
C ASP A 92 19.50 1.47 -9.02
N HIS A 93 20.67 0.87 -8.81
CA HIS A 93 20.79 -0.59 -8.75
C HIS A 93 20.02 -1.17 -7.55
N GLY A 94 20.06 -0.49 -6.40
CA GLY A 94 19.29 -0.88 -5.21
C GLY A 94 17.79 -0.85 -5.47
N ALA A 95 17.28 0.22 -6.09
CA ALA A 95 15.87 0.35 -6.42
C ALA A 95 15.40 -0.75 -7.39
N PHE A 96 16.22 -1.07 -8.40
CA PHE A 96 15.92 -2.15 -9.34
C PHE A 96 15.88 -3.53 -8.65
N ALA A 97 16.87 -3.83 -7.81
CA ALA A 97 16.92 -5.08 -7.04
C ALA A 97 15.73 -5.22 -6.08
N ILE A 98 15.33 -4.13 -5.41
CA ILE A 98 14.14 -4.12 -4.55
C ILE A 98 12.87 -4.37 -5.37
N GLY A 99 12.73 -3.76 -6.54
CA GLY A 99 11.60 -4.00 -7.45
C GLY A 99 11.46 -5.48 -7.83
N ILE A 100 12.56 -6.13 -8.18
CA ILE A 100 12.59 -7.58 -8.46
C ILE A 100 12.17 -8.38 -7.22
N LEU A 101 12.70 -8.04 -6.04
CA LEU A 101 12.37 -8.73 -4.80
C LEU A 101 10.88 -8.64 -4.45
N PHE A 102 10.24 -7.49 -4.68
CA PHE A 102 8.79 -7.31 -4.53
C PHE A 102 8.00 -8.19 -5.48
N LEU A 103 8.41 -8.27 -6.75
CA LEU A 103 7.77 -9.14 -7.74
C LEU A 103 7.92 -10.62 -7.37
N LEU A 104 9.11 -11.06 -6.95
CA LEU A 104 9.34 -12.43 -6.51
C LEU A 104 8.50 -12.78 -5.28
N CYS A 105 8.48 -11.91 -4.26
CA CYS A 105 7.65 -12.09 -3.08
C CYS A 105 6.16 -12.19 -3.44
N PHE A 106 5.70 -11.39 -4.40
CA PHE A 106 4.33 -11.45 -4.89
C PHE A 106 4.03 -12.79 -5.57
N ILE A 107 4.88 -13.23 -6.50
CA ILE A 107 4.73 -14.51 -7.21
C ILE A 107 4.71 -15.68 -6.21
N ILE A 108 5.66 -15.73 -5.27
CA ILE A 108 5.74 -16.78 -4.25
C ILE A 108 4.47 -16.80 -3.40
N ARG A 109 4.00 -15.63 -2.94
CA ARG A 109 2.77 -15.53 -2.13
C ARG A 109 1.52 -15.93 -2.90
N HIS A 110 1.52 -15.70 -4.21
CA HIS A 110 0.43 -16.09 -5.08
C HIS A 110 0.36 -17.61 -5.25
N VAL A 111 1.50 -18.23 -5.55
CA VAL A 111 1.62 -19.69 -5.73
C VAL A 111 1.34 -20.45 -4.43
N THR A 112 1.69 -19.87 -3.28
CA THR A 112 1.45 -20.46 -1.96
C THR A 112 0.03 -20.24 -1.42
N HIS A 113 -0.89 -19.67 -2.22
CA HIS A 113 -2.29 -19.41 -1.85
C HIS A 113 -2.45 -18.73 -0.47
N SER A 114 -1.58 -17.77 -0.16
CA SER A 114 -1.60 -17.09 1.13
C SER A 114 -2.98 -16.44 1.38
N PRO A 115 -3.58 -16.57 2.59
CA PRO A 115 -4.88 -15.97 2.91
C PRO A 115 -4.89 -14.44 2.79
N ILE A 116 -3.70 -13.82 2.76
CA ILE A 116 -3.51 -12.38 2.62
C ILE A 116 -3.60 -11.93 1.15
N VAL A 117 -3.20 -12.80 0.22
CA VAL A 117 -3.09 -12.54 -1.23
C VAL A 117 -4.08 -13.43 -1.99
N GLN A 118 -5.31 -13.53 -1.50
CA GLN A 118 -6.37 -14.23 -2.23
C GLN A 118 -6.97 -13.31 -3.29
N ILE A 119 -6.93 -13.76 -4.55
CA ILE A 119 -7.76 -13.18 -5.61
C ILE A 119 -9.20 -13.56 -5.30
N ASP A 120 -10.03 -12.56 -5.11
CA ASP A 120 -11.45 -12.77 -4.87
C ASP A 120 -12.24 -11.87 -5.82
N PHE A 121 -12.51 -12.40 -7.01
CA PHE A 121 -13.26 -11.70 -8.04
C PHE A 121 -14.73 -11.48 -7.67
N THR A 122 -15.27 -12.22 -6.67
CA THR A 122 -16.65 -12.04 -6.21
C THR A 122 -16.87 -10.72 -5.48
N LYS A 123 -15.79 -10.09 -5.00
CA LYS A 123 -15.81 -8.75 -4.38
C LYS A 123 -15.55 -7.61 -5.35
N GLY A 124 -15.31 -7.92 -6.63
CA GLY A 124 -15.06 -6.93 -7.67
C GLY A 124 -16.35 -6.26 -8.12
N PHE A 125 -16.36 -4.93 -8.18
CA PHE A 125 -17.50 -4.13 -8.66
C PHE A 125 -18.00 -4.56 -10.07
N PHE A 126 -17.10 -5.04 -10.93
CA PHE A 126 -17.45 -5.54 -12.26
C PHE A 126 -18.25 -6.85 -12.25
N HIS A 127 -18.01 -7.74 -11.28
CA HIS A 127 -18.80 -8.96 -11.16
C HIS A 127 -20.22 -8.66 -10.67
N PHE A 128 -20.38 -7.69 -9.76
CA PHE A 128 -21.70 -7.21 -9.33
C PHE A 128 -22.51 -6.62 -10.50
N PHE A 129 -21.87 -5.82 -11.37
CA PHE A 129 -22.55 -5.25 -12.53
C PHE A 129 -22.90 -6.28 -13.61
N SER A 130 -22.03 -7.29 -13.81
CA SER A 130 -22.30 -8.40 -14.74
C SER A 130 -23.43 -9.31 -14.26
N TYR A 131 -23.62 -9.47 -12.93
CA TYR A 131 -24.69 -10.29 -12.36
C TYR A 131 -26.04 -9.58 -12.33
N MET A 132 -26.07 -8.24 -12.26
CA MET A 132 -27.33 -7.47 -12.36
C MET A 132 -27.82 -7.27 -13.80
N ASN A 133 -27.01 -7.59 -14.80
CA ASN A 133 -27.34 -7.39 -16.21
C ASN A 133 -27.69 -8.71 -16.94
N THR A 134 -27.95 -9.78 -16.17
CA THR A 134 -28.53 -11.07 -16.59
C THR A 134 -29.77 -11.33 -15.76
#